data_AF-A0A090W6G3-F1
#
_entry.id   AF-A0A090W6G3-F1
#
_cell.length_a   1.000
_cell.length_b   1.000
_cell.length_c   1.000
_cell.angle_alpha   90.00
_cell.angle_beta   90.00
_cell.angle_gamma   90.00
#
_symmetry.space_group_name_H-M   'P 1'
#
loop_
_entity.id
_entity.type
_entity.pdbx_description
1 polymer ?
#
loop_
_entity_poly.entity_id
_entity_poly.type
_entity_poly.pdbx_seq_one_letter_code
_entity_poly.pdbx_strand_id
1 'polypeptide(L)'
;MVTNTRFTEDALIYGNCVGLYLLSWDYPKNNGLKDRIDRLGLYPITVSTLLNNREKQFLLSRDIVLCRELIGDDFYLDHLGVSDVRKQRILKEITQLCNY
;
A
#
# COMPACT_ATOMS: atom_id res chain seq x y z
N MET A 1 -9.58 -13.48 -10.51
CA MET A 1 -10.22 -12.83 -9.35
C MET A 1 -9.10 -12.32 -8.45
N VAL A 2 -8.94 -11.00 -8.31
CA VAL A 2 -7.94 -10.39 -7.43
C VAL A 2 -8.68 -9.96 -6.18
N THR A 3 -8.46 -10.64 -5.05
CA THR A 3 -9.19 -10.34 -3.81
C THR A 3 -8.24 -10.09 -2.66
N ASN A 4 -8.54 -9.03 -1.92
CA ASN A 4 -7.78 -8.48 -0.81
C ASN A 4 -7.94 -9.31 0.50
N THR A 5 -8.23 -10.60 0.38
CA THR A 5 -8.50 -11.51 1.51
C THR A 5 -7.76 -12.83 1.32
N ARG A 6 -7.23 -13.36 2.42
CA ARG A 6 -6.57 -14.67 2.51
C ARG A 6 -7.50 -15.75 1.96
N PHE A 7 -7.03 -16.58 1.01
CA PHE A 7 -7.82 -17.67 0.47
C PHE A 7 -8.00 -18.76 1.53
N THR A 8 -9.22 -19.30 1.61
CA THR A 8 -9.49 -20.54 2.33
C THR A 8 -8.90 -21.73 1.56
N GLU A 9 -8.59 -22.81 2.27
CA GLU A 9 -7.93 -24.00 1.72
C GLU A 9 -8.69 -24.61 0.52
N ASP A 10 -10.03 -24.56 0.57
CA ASP A 10 -10.90 -25.02 -0.53
C ASP A 10 -10.73 -24.21 -1.83
N ALA A 11 -10.49 -22.89 -1.73
CA ALA A 11 -10.29 -22.04 -2.90
C ALA A 11 -8.92 -22.30 -3.57
N LEU A 12 -7.91 -22.68 -2.79
CA LEU A 12 -6.59 -23.08 -3.29
C LEU A 12 -6.65 -24.40 -4.05
N ILE A 13 -7.38 -25.38 -3.53
CA ILE A 13 -7.57 -26.70 -4.18
C ILE A 13 -8.33 -26.53 -5.49
N TYR A 14 -9.41 -25.76 -5.48
CA TYR A 14 -10.21 -25.51 -6.68
C TYR A 14 -9.41 -24.75 -7.76
N GLY A 15 -8.70 -23.68 -7.40
CA GLY A 15 -7.96 -22.89 -8.39
C GLY A 15 -6.76 -23.62 -9.00
N ASN A 16 -6.05 -24.47 -8.25
CA ASN A 16 -4.98 -25.31 -8.81
C ASN A 16 -5.52 -26.36 -9.79
N CYS A 17 -6.70 -26.91 -9.53
CA CYS A 17 -7.29 -27.96 -10.37
C CYS A 17 -7.79 -27.44 -11.73
N VAL A 18 -8.17 -26.15 -11.80
CA VAL A 18 -8.75 -25.52 -13.00
C VAL A 18 -7.74 -24.61 -13.74
N GLY A 19 -6.48 -24.55 -13.29
CA GLY A 19 -5.44 -23.71 -13.92
C GLY A 19 -5.61 -22.21 -13.69
N LEU A 20 -6.32 -21.82 -12.63
CA LEU A 20 -6.47 -20.42 -12.24
C LEU A 20 -5.21 -19.96 -11.51
N TYR A 21 -4.56 -18.92 -12.04
CA TYR A 21 -3.41 -18.28 -11.39
C TYR A 21 -3.89 -17.51 -10.16
N LEU A 22 -3.87 -18.18 -8.99
CA LEU A 22 -4.25 -17.60 -7.71
C LEU A 22 -3.09 -16.77 -7.16
N LEU A 23 -3.28 -15.45 -7.13
CA LEU A 23 -2.38 -14.50 -6.50
C LEU A 23 -3.01 -14.08 -5.17
N SER A 24 -2.39 -14.41 -4.04
CA SER A 24 -2.85 -14.00 -2.71
C SER A 24 -1.80 -13.17 -1.98
N TRP A 25 -2.18 -12.62 -0.83
CA TRP A 25 -1.26 -11.89 0.05
C TRP A 25 0.02 -12.66 0.36
N ASP A 26 -0.10 -13.96 0.58
CA ASP A 26 0.92 -14.89 1.08
C ASP A 26 1.22 -16.07 0.12
N TYR A 27 0.57 -16.12 -1.05
CA TYR A 27 0.69 -17.19 -2.04
C TYR A 27 0.93 -16.65 -3.45
N PRO A 28 1.80 -17.28 -4.26
CA PRO A 28 2.64 -18.43 -3.90
C PRO A 28 3.78 -18.05 -2.95
N LYS A 29 4.22 -19.00 -2.11
CA LYS A 29 5.26 -18.82 -1.09
C LYS A 29 6.52 -18.22 -1.74
N ASN A 30 7.04 -17.10 -1.24
CA ASN A 30 8.15 -16.28 -1.79
C ASN A 30 7.86 -15.45 -3.06
N ASN A 31 6.62 -15.42 -3.56
CA ASN A 31 6.23 -14.58 -4.69
C ASN A 31 4.78 -14.07 -4.57
N GLY A 32 4.28 -13.99 -3.33
CA GLY A 32 2.95 -13.47 -3.02
C GLY A 32 2.89 -11.95 -3.19
N LEU A 33 1.68 -11.39 -3.08
CA LEU A 33 1.47 -9.94 -3.16
C LEU A 33 2.33 -9.19 -2.14
N LYS A 34 2.45 -9.70 -0.92
CA LYS A 34 3.30 -9.10 0.12
C LYS A 34 4.76 -9.03 -0.31
N ASP A 35 5.33 -10.13 -0.80
CA ASP A 35 6.73 -10.17 -1.24
C ASP A 35 6.99 -9.20 -2.41
N ARG A 36 5.99 -8.98 -3.27
CA ARG A 36 6.07 -8.03 -4.37
C ARG A 36 5.93 -6.59 -3.90
N ILE A 37 5.03 -6.31 -2.96
CA ILE A 37 4.86 -4.99 -2.36
C ILE A 37 6.12 -4.58 -1.61
N ASP A 38 6.67 -5.48 -0.80
CA ASP A 38 7.90 -5.27 -0.05
C ASP A 38 9.07 -5.03 -1.03
N ARG A 39 9.29 -5.92 -2.01
CA ARG A 39 10.37 -5.75 -3.01
C ARG A 39 10.29 -4.47 -3.85
N LEU A 40 9.09 -3.94 -4.08
CA LEU A 40 8.86 -2.77 -4.93
C LEU A 40 8.62 -1.48 -4.12
N GLY A 41 8.58 -1.57 -2.78
CA GLY A 41 8.25 -0.45 -1.90
C GLY A 41 6.84 0.12 -2.14
N LEU A 42 5.89 -0.70 -2.61
CA LEU A 42 4.54 -0.28 -3.01
C LEU A 42 3.57 -0.24 -1.82
N TYR A 43 3.97 0.43 -0.74
CA TYR A 43 3.13 0.57 0.44
C TYR A 43 1.99 1.57 0.17
N PRO A 44 0.74 1.22 0.49
CA PRO A 44 -0.38 2.15 0.34
C PRO A 44 -0.35 3.21 1.44
N ILE A 45 -0.85 4.42 1.13
CA ILE A 45 -0.90 5.56 2.08
C ILE A 45 -1.74 5.27 3.33
N THR A 46 -2.62 4.26 3.26
CA THR A 46 -3.50 3.87 4.35
C THR A 46 -2.74 3.28 5.54
N VAL A 47 -1.51 2.78 5.31
CA VAL A 47 -0.61 2.24 6.34
C VAL A 47 0.03 3.35 7.19
N SER A 48 0.13 4.59 6.70
CA SER A 48 0.69 5.70 7.50
C SER A 48 -0.10 5.90 8.80
N THR A 49 0.62 5.97 9.91
CA THR A 49 0.05 6.23 11.24
C THR A 49 -0.05 7.72 11.56
N LEU A 50 0.70 8.55 10.82
CA LEU A 50 0.75 9.99 11.01
C LEU A 50 -0.36 10.73 10.26
N LEU A 51 -0.83 10.17 9.13
CA LEU A 51 -1.96 10.70 8.38
C LEU A 51 -3.29 10.38 9.07
N ASN A 52 -4.16 11.39 9.21
CA ASN A 52 -5.51 11.20 9.69
C ASN A 52 -6.45 10.71 8.57
N ASN A 53 -7.65 10.24 8.93
CA ASN A 53 -8.58 9.68 7.94
C ASN A 53 -9.03 10.69 6.86
N ARG A 54 -9.11 11.98 7.19
CA ARG A 54 -9.49 13.02 6.21
C ARG A 54 -8.35 13.27 5.22
N GLU A 55 -7.12 13.35 5.70
CA GLU A 55 -5.90 13.47 4.89
C GLU A 55 -5.77 12.26 3.95
N LYS A 56 -5.98 11.05 4.48
CA LYS A 56 -5.98 9.81 3.66
C LYS A 56 -7.06 9.87 2.58
N GLN A 57 -8.28 10.23 2.94
CA GLN A 57 -9.38 10.29 1.97
C GLN A 57 -9.14 11.34 0.89
N PHE A 58 -8.54 12.48 1.23
CA PHE A 58 -8.17 13.52 0.28
C PHE A 58 -7.09 13.06 -0.69
N LEU A 59 -6.06 12.36 -0.21
CA LEU A 59 -5.02 11.80 -1.06
C LEU A 59 -5.59 10.74 -2.01
N LEU A 60 -6.44 9.83 -1.49
CA LEU A 60 -7.12 8.82 -2.32
C LEU A 60 -8.04 9.45 -3.38
N SER A 61 -8.71 10.56 -3.08
CA SER A 61 -9.56 11.25 -4.06
C SER A 61 -8.76 12.01 -5.14
N ARG A 62 -7.44 12.11 -4.97
CA ARG A 62 -6.48 12.65 -5.94
C ARG A 62 -5.67 11.56 -6.63
N ASP A 63 -6.13 10.31 -6.54
CA ASP A 63 -5.46 9.12 -7.07
C ASP A 63 -4.05 8.87 -6.48
N ILE A 64 -3.73 9.49 -5.34
CA ILE A 64 -2.51 9.20 -4.56
C ILE A 64 -2.81 7.99 -3.68
N VAL A 65 -2.37 6.82 -4.10
CA VAL A 65 -2.64 5.55 -3.41
C VAL A 65 -1.38 5.03 -2.73
N LEU A 66 -0.20 5.30 -3.28
CA LEU A 66 1.07 4.78 -2.81
C LEU A 66 1.88 5.83 -2.02
N CYS A 67 2.57 5.35 -0.99
CA CYS A 67 3.52 6.11 -0.19
C CYS A 67 4.58 6.80 -1.07
N ARG A 68 5.09 6.11 -2.09
CA ARG A 68 6.11 6.64 -3.00
C ARG A 68 5.61 7.80 -3.87
N GLU A 69 4.33 7.81 -4.24
CA GLU A 69 3.71 8.92 -5.00
C GLU A 69 3.69 10.19 -4.14
N LEU A 70 3.35 10.05 -2.85
CA LEU A 70 3.36 11.18 -1.91
C LEU A 70 4.76 11.75 -1.63
N ILE A 71 5.83 10.96 -1.79
CA ILE A 71 7.22 11.47 -1.71
C ILE A 71 7.53 12.40 -2.89
N GLY A 72 7.01 12.08 -4.09
CA GLY A 72 7.19 12.91 -5.28
C GLY A 72 6.31 14.15 -5.29
N ASP A 73 5.14 14.07 -4.68
CA ASP A 73 4.11 15.12 -4.66
C ASP A 73 3.80 15.62 -3.24
N ASP A 74 4.82 16.02 -2.48
CA ASP A 74 4.65 16.51 -1.11
C ASP A 74 3.81 17.81 -1.01
N PHE A 75 3.59 18.50 -2.13
CA PHE A 75 2.67 19.64 -2.27
C PHE A 75 1.24 19.32 -1.79
N TYR A 76 0.78 18.07 -1.89
CA TYR A 76 -0.55 17.70 -1.36
C TYR A 76 -0.63 17.89 0.16
N LEU A 77 0.48 17.75 0.88
CA LEU A 77 0.53 18.00 2.32
C LEU A 77 0.43 19.51 2.62
N ASP A 78 0.96 20.37 1.74
CA ASP A 78 0.76 21.83 1.86
C ASP A 78 -0.69 22.21 1.62
N HIS A 79 -1.33 21.59 0.62
CA HIS A 79 -2.75 21.81 0.31
C HIS A 79 -3.69 21.38 1.46
N LEU A 80 -3.26 20.37 2.23
CA LEU A 80 -3.94 19.91 3.43
C LEU A 80 -3.70 20.81 4.65
N GLY A 81 -2.84 21.82 4.55
CA GLY A 81 -2.47 22.69 5.67
C GLY A 81 -1.63 21.98 6.73
N VAL A 82 -0.89 20.94 6.35
CA VAL A 82 0.01 20.23 7.25
C VAL A 82 1.22 21.12 7.55
N SER A 83 1.54 21.32 8.82
CA SER A 83 2.71 22.10 9.22
C SER A 83 4.02 21.45 8.75
N ASP A 84 5.04 22.25 8.43
CA ASP A 84 6.35 21.77 7.96
C ASP A 84 6.97 20.71 8.88
N VAL A 85 6.84 20.89 10.19
CA VAL A 85 7.33 19.93 11.19
C VAL A 85 6.63 18.58 11.06
N ARG A 86 5.31 18.58 10.86
CA ARG A 86 4.52 17.35 10.68
C ARG A 86 4.76 16.74 9.30
N LYS A 87 4.89 17.57 8.25
CA LYS A 87 5.24 17.16 6.90
C LYS A 87 6.54 16.37 6.88
N GLN A 88 7.61 16.89 7.51
CA GLN A 88 8.88 16.17 7.60
C GLN A 88 8.76 14.83 8.33
N ARG A 89 7.95 14.75 9.39
CA ARG A 89 7.69 13.49 10.10
C ARG A 89 6.97 12.47 9.21
N ILE A 90 5.95 12.91 8.46
CA ILE A 90 5.20 12.08 7.53
C ILE A 90 6.12 11.57 6.42
N LEU A 91 6.85 12.46 5.75
CA LEU A 91 7.79 12.06 4.69
C LEU A 91 8.86 11.11 5.21
N LYS A 92 9.35 11.30 6.44
CA LYS A 92 10.32 10.38 7.07
C LYS A 92 9.72 8.99 7.31
N GLU A 93 8.50 8.90 7.85
CA GLU A 93 7.78 7.62 8.05
C GLU A 93 7.60 6.90 6.70
N ILE A 94 7.09 7.61 5.70
CA ILE A 94 6.81 7.08 4.37
C ILE A 94 8.11 6.61 3.67
N THR A 95 9.18 7.40 3.79
CA THR A 95 10.50 7.04 3.24
C THR A 95 11.06 5.79 3.93
N GLN A 96 10.85 5.63 5.24
CA GLN A 96 11.25 4.41 5.96
C GLN A 96 10.45 3.19 5.50
N LEU A 97 9.16 3.35 5.20
CA LEU A 97 8.34 2.28 4.64
C LEU A 97 8.82 1.88 3.24
N CYS A 98 9.16 2.84 2.38
CA CYS A 98 9.56 2.55 1.00
C CYS A 98 11.00 2.03 0.82
N ASN A 99 11.84 2.13 1.85
CA ASN A 99 13.26 1.73 1.81
C ASN A 99 13.55 0.38 2.49
N TYR A 100 12.52 -0.36 2.90
CA TYR A 100 12.63 -1.75 3.36
C TYR A 100 12.45 -2.70 2.17
#